data_AF-A0A8I0LCQ7-F1
#
_entry.id   AF-A0A8I0LCQ7-F1
#
_cell.length_a   1.000
_cell.length_b   1.000
_cell.length_c   1.000
_cell.angle_alpha   90.00
_cell.angle_beta   90.00
_cell.angle_gamma   90.00
#
_symmetry.space_group_name_H-M   'P 1'
#
loop_
_entity.id
_entity.type
_entity.pdbx_description
1 polymer ?
#
loop_
_entity_poly.entity_id
_entity_poly.type
_entity_poly.pdbx_seq_one_letter_code
_entity_poly.pdbx_strand_id
1 'polypeptide(L)'
;FHLNSQLYVTLLPKSITTAIGMGVSEELGGVVTITVAVIVITGVLGNVISDLVCKLFRLEEPVAKGLALGTAAHAIGTAKAM
;
A
#
# COMPACT_ATOMS: atom_id res chain seq x y z
N PHE A 1 6.48 -16.69 -15.14
CA PHE A 1 7.46 -16.01 -14.29
C PHE A 1 7.72 -16.87 -13.06
N HIS A 2 8.88 -17.54 -12.98
CA HIS A 2 9.26 -18.29 -11.77
C HIS A 2 10.04 -17.36 -10.84
N LEU A 3 9.36 -16.78 -9.85
CA LEU A 3 10.03 -16.06 -8.77
C LEU A 3 10.59 -17.08 -7.77
N ASN A 4 11.80 -16.84 -7.29
CA ASN A 4 12.35 -17.59 -6.14
C ASN A 4 11.38 -17.47 -4.95
N SER A 5 11.23 -18.53 -4.15
CA SER A 5 10.35 -18.55 -2.96
C SER A 5 10.61 -17.38 -2.02
N GLN A 6 11.88 -17.02 -1.80
CA GLN A 6 12.27 -15.88 -0.96
C GLN A 6 11.75 -14.55 -1.53
N LEU A 7 11.87 -14.37 -2.86
CA LEU A 7 11.40 -13.16 -3.51
C LEU A 7 9.87 -13.11 -3.53
N TYR A 8 9.21 -14.25 -3.68
CA TYR A 8 7.76 -14.34 -3.60
C TYR A 8 7.24 -13.86 -2.24
N VAL A 9 7.76 -14.42 -1.13
CA VAL A 9 7.34 -14.03 0.22
C VAL A 9 7.75 -12.61 0.61
N THR A 10 8.79 -12.07 -0.01
CA THR A 10 9.18 -10.66 0.10
C THR A 10 8.16 -9.72 -0.55
N LEU A 11 7.55 -10.14 -1.66
CA LEU A 11 6.59 -9.32 -2.42
C LEU A 11 5.14 -9.48 -1.95
N LEU A 12 4.82 -10.57 -1.25
CA LEU A 12 3.49 -10.83 -0.68
C LEU A 12 2.93 -9.66 0.17
N PRO A 13 3.69 -9.03 1.07
CA PRO A 13 3.14 -8.07 2.03
C PRO A 13 2.93 -6.66 1.46
N LYS A 14 2.97 -6.48 0.13
CA LYS A 14 2.91 -5.17 -0.54
C LYS A 14 1.72 -4.28 -0.13
N SER A 15 0.57 -4.87 0.22
CA SER A 15 -0.68 -4.12 0.44
C SER A 15 -1.21 -4.20 1.86
N ILE A 16 -0.35 -4.58 2.83
CA ILE A 16 -0.69 -4.55 4.25
C ILE A 16 0.12 -3.48 4.97
N THR A 17 -0.33 -3.07 6.16
CA THR A 17 0.34 -2.06 6.98
C THR A 17 1.79 -2.46 7.23
N THR A 18 2.74 -1.54 7.04
CA THR A 18 4.19 -1.81 7.07
C THR A 18 4.64 -2.63 8.28
N ALA A 19 4.18 -2.30 9.50
CA ALA A 19 4.53 -3.05 10.71
C ALA A 19 4.15 -4.54 10.61
N ILE A 20 2.94 -4.83 10.12
CA ILE A 20 2.46 -6.20 9.91
C ILE A 20 3.23 -6.85 8.76
N GLY A 21 3.47 -6.12 7.67
CA GLY A 21 4.17 -6.64 6.50
C GLY A 21 5.64 -7.00 6.75
N MET A 22 6.32 -6.24 7.60
CA MET A 22 7.68 -6.56 8.04
C MET A 22 7.70 -7.88 8.81
N GLY A 23 6.80 -8.07 9.79
CA GLY A 23 6.70 -9.31 10.55
C GLY A 23 6.39 -10.53 9.67
N VAL A 24 5.42 -10.41 8.76
CA VAL A 24 5.08 -11.48 7.81
C VAL A 24 6.26 -11.82 6.90
N SER A 25 6.97 -10.81 6.39
CA SER A 25 8.15 -11.04 5.55
C SER A 25 9.27 -11.72 6.33
N GLU A 26 9.52 -11.32 7.57
CA GLU A 26 10.57 -11.89 8.42
C GLU A 26 10.26 -13.34 8.76
N GLU A 27 9.01 -13.63 9.17
CA GLU A 27 8.58 -14.97 9.57
C GLU A 27 8.57 -15.97 8.40
N LEU A 28 8.36 -15.49 7.17
CA LEU A 28 8.42 -16.30 5.96
C LEU A 28 9.84 -16.38 5.33
N GLY A 29 10.84 -15.71 5.91
CA GLY A 29 12.23 -15.70 5.41
C GLY A 29 12.50 -14.77 4.22
N GLY A 30 11.62 -13.80 3.98
CA GLY A 30 11.77 -12.75 2.97
C GLY A 30 12.74 -11.62 3.38
N VAL A 31 13.01 -10.71 2.46
CA VAL A 31 13.91 -9.57 2.67
C VAL A 31 13.11 -8.35 3.11
N VAL A 32 13.06 -8.11 4.43
CA VAL A 32 12.25 -7.04 5.05
C VAL A 32 12.48 -5.67 4.40
N THR A 33 13.72 -5.32 4.06
CA THR A 33 14.05 -4.04 3.39
C THR A 33 13.35 -3.89 2.04
N ILE A 34 13.29 -4.97 1.25
CA ILE A 34 12.61 -4.95 -0.05
C ILE A 34 11.09 -4.93 0.16
N THR A 35 10.58 -5.67 1.15
CA THR A 35 9.17 -5.64 1.54
C THR A 35 8.70 -4.21 1.84
N VAL A 36 9.46 -3.48 2.66
CA VAL A 36 9.14 -2.08 2.99
C VAL A 36 9.17 -1.20 1.74
N ALA A 37 10.20 -1.34 0.90
CA ALA A 37 10.29 -0.58 -0.35
C ALA A 37 9.06 -0.81 -1.24
N VAL A 38 8.62 -2.06 -1.38
CA VAL A 38 7.46 -2.43 -2.18
C VAL A 38 6.16 -1.87 -1.59
N ILE A 39 5.98 -1.95 -0.26
CA ILE A 39 4.81 -1.36 0.42
C ILE A 39 4.74 0.15 0.15
N VAL A 40 5.85 0.86 0.29
CA VAL A 40 5.92 2.30 0.01
C VAL A 40 5.60 2.59 -1.45
N ILE A 41 6.20 1.87 -2.39
CA ILE A 41 5.93 2.04 -3.83
C ILE A 41 4.44 1.85 -4.12
N THR A 42 3.83 0.78 -3.60
CA THR A 42 2.40 0.54 -3.83
C THR A 42 1.50 1.58 -3.16
N GLY A 43 1.87 2.08 -1.98
CA GLY A 43 1.14 3.15 -1.31
C GLY A 43 1.19 4.46 -2.11
N VAL A 44 2.37 4.83 -2.60
CA VAL A 44 2.55 6.01 -3.46
C VAL A 44 1.73 5.88 -4.74
N LEU A 45 1.76 4.71 -5.40
CA LEU A 45 0.96 4.46 -6.59
C LEU A 45 -0.55 4.59 -6.30
N GLY A 46 -1.02 4.07 -5.17
CA GLY A 46 -2.40 4.25 -4.71
C GLY A 46 -2.79 5.71 -4.56
N ASN A 47 -1.89 6.55 -4.01
CA ASN A 47 -2.11 7.98 -3.86
C ASN A 47 -2.06 8.77 -5.18
N VAL A 48 -1.30 8.31 -6.17
CA VAL A 48 -1.27 8.92 -7.51
C VAL A 48 -2.57 8.59 -8.27
N ILE A 49 -3.05 7.35 -8.17
CA ILE A 49 -4.25 6.86 -8.87
C ILE A 49 -5.54 7.31 -8.15
N SER A 50 -5.44 7.79 -6.92
CA SER A 50 -6.57 8.16 -6.06
C SER A 50 -7.59 9.08 -6.72
N ASP A 51 -7.12 10.11 -7.42
CA ASP A 51 -8.01 11.15 -7.96
C ASP A 51 -8.81 10.61 -9.13
N LEU A 52 -8.22 9.71 -9.92
CA LEU A 52 -8.90 8.99 -10.98
C LEU A 52 -9.99 8.08 -10.40
N VAL A 53 -9.65 7.31 -9.37
CA VAL A 53 -10.57 6.39 -8.69
C VAL A 53 -11.71 7.16 -8.02
N CYS A 54 -11.41 8.23 -7.28
CA CYS A 54 -12.41 9.05 -6.61
C CYS A 54 -13.37 9.71 -7.62
N LYS A 55 -12.86 10.19 -8.76
CA LYS A 55 -13.70 10.73 -9.84
C LYS A 55 -14.56 9.66 -10.50
N LEU A 56 -14.00 8.47 -10.75
CA LEU A 56 -14.73 7.36 -11.37
C LEU A 56 -15.89 6.88 -10.50
N PHE A 57 -15.67 6.77 -9.19
CA PHE A 57 -16.68 6.35 -8.22
C PHE A 57 -17.53 7.49 -7.66
N ARG A 58 -17.32 8.73 -8.13
CA ARG A 58 -18.02 9.94 -7.65
C ARG A 58 -17.96 10.09 -6.13
N LEU A 59 -16.81 9.77 -5.54
CA LEU A 59 -16.52 10.15 -4.16
C LEU A 59 -16.35 11.67 -4.15
N GLU A 60 -17.29 12.38 -3.54
CA GLU A 60 -17.27 13.83 -3.39
C GLU A 60 -17.03 14.25 -1.94
N GLU A 61 -17.45 13.41 -0.99
CA GLU A 61 -17.36 13.68 0.43
C GLU A 61 -15.89 13.59 0.92
N PRO A 62 -15.34 14.68 1.50
CA PRO A 62 -13.93 14.79 1.83
C PRO A 62 -13.49 13.78 2.91
N VAL A 63 -14.34 13.47 3.89
CA VAL A 63 -14.02 12.46 4.93
C VAL A 63 -13.91 11.07 4.32
N ALA A 64 -14.80 10.70 3.40
CA ALA A 64 -14.82 9.42 2.71
C ALA A 64 -13.60 9.27 1.79
N LYS A 65 -13.20 10.34 1.08
CA LYS A 65 -11.93 10.36 0.34
C LYS A 65 -10.74 10.20 1.28
N GLY A 66 -10.70 10.96 2.37
CA GLY A 66 -9.64 10.90 3.36
C GLY A 66 -9.50 9.50 3.95
N LEU A 67 -10.61 8.89 4.36
CA LEU A 67 -10.65 7.54 4.90
C LEU A 67 -10.21 6.49 3.87
N ALA A 68 -10.72 6.56 2.64
CA ALA A 68 -10.34 5.65 1.56
C ALA A 68 -8.83 5.76 1.25
N LEU A 69 -8.30 6.98 1.21
CA LEU A 69 -6.90 7.22 0.93
C LEU A 69 -5.97 6.86 2.08
N GLY A 70 -6.37 7.18 3.31
CA GLY A 70 -5.62 6.84 4.52
C GLY A 70 -5.50 5.34 4.74
N THR A 71 -6.54 4.58 4.41
CA THR A 71 -6.54 3.12 4.52
C THR A 71 -5.79 2.43 3.37
N ALA A 72 -5.94 2.91 2.13
CA ALA A 72 -5.39 2.24 0.95
C ALA A 72 -3.96 2.68 0.58
N ALA A 73 -3.59 3.93 0.85
CA ALA A 73 -2.40 4.58 0.31
C ALA A 73 -1.50 5.20 1.39
N HIS A 74 -1.54 4.63 2.61
CA HIS A 74 -0.90 5.17 3.81
C HIS A 74 -1.59 6.44 4.35
N ALA A 75 -1.40 6.74 5.64
CA ALA A 75 -1.99 7.91 6.30
C ALA A 75 -1.67 9.26 5.62
N ILE A 76 -0.65 9.30 4.76
CA ILE A 76 -0.26 10.47 3.95
C ILE A 76 -1.35 10.83 2.91
N GLY A 77 -2.06 9.85 2.36
CA GLY A 77 -3.14 10.10 1.39
C GLY A 77 -4.32 10.88 2.00
N THR A 78 -4.54 10.74 3.31
CA THR A 78 -5.56 11.50 4.06
C THR A 78 -5.33 13.00 3.97
N ALA A 79 -4.07 13.46 4.02
CA ALA A 79 -3.72 14.88 3.99
C ALA A 79 -3.91 15.52 2.59
N LYS A 80 -3.92 14.71 1.53
CA LYS A 80 -4.22 15.17 0.15
C LYS A 80 -5.73 15.30 -0.09
N ALA A 81 -6.53 14.57 0.68
CA ALA A 81 -7.97 14.41 0.47
C ALA A 81 -8.84 15.43 1.23
N MET A 82 -8.30 15.99 2.31
CA MET A 82 -8.95 17.03 3.13
C MET A 82 -8.59 18.44 2.68
#